data_AF-A0A167VPI2-F1
#
_entry.id   AF-A0A167VPI2-F1
#
_cell.length_a   1.000
_cell.length_b   1.000
_cell.length_c   1.000
_cell.angle_alpha   90.00
_cell.angle_beta   90.00
_cell.angle_gamma   90.00
#
_symmetry.space_group_name_H-M   'P 1'
#
loop_
_entity.id
_entity.type
_entity.pdbx_description
1 polymer ?
#
loop_
_entity_poly.entity_id
_entity_poly.type
_entity_poly.pdbx_seq_one_letter_code
_entity_poly.pdbx_strand_id
1 'polypeptide(L)'
;MAAPLNLLARNASARLPFNSLRATPSSARLLSSSASRAASPFYQKTKLLPTDPQFAPGGKNAATQAPELESEQGGRKVRHYTVNFGPQHPAAHGVLRLILELNGEEIVRADPHVGLLHRGTEKLIEYKTYAQALPYFDRLDYCSMMVNEQCFSLAVEKLLNIEIPERAKWIRVLFGEITRILNHIMSVLSHAMDVGALTPFLWGFEEREKLMEFYERVSGARMHAAYVRPGGVHQDLPVGLLDDIYQWATQFGDRIDEVEELLTDNRIWKLRTQGVGVVSAADALNYGCTGVMLRGSGIPYDIRKSSPYDAYDQVEFDVPVGINGDCYDRYLCRMEEFRQSLRIIFQCLNKIPEGPVRMEDYKISPPPRTAMKENMEALIHHFLLFTKGYTVPPGDTYSAIEAPKGEMGVYLVSDGTERPYRCKIRAPGFAHLGCFDQIARGHMLADAVAIIGTMDLVFGEVDR
;
A
#
# COMPACT_ATOMS: atom_id res chain seq x y z
N MET A 1 -52.45 53.88 -41.16
CA MET A 1 -52.15 54.47 -39.84
C MET A 1 -50.67 54.26 -39.63
N ALA A 2 -49.79 55.26 -39.83
CA ALA A 2 -49.61 56.54 -39.13
C ALA A 2 -48.29 56.47 -38.33
N ALA A 3 -47.49 57.53 -38.35
CA ALA A 3 -46.04 57.50 -38.05
C ALA A 3 -45.69 57.84 -36.58
N PRO A 4 -44.47 57.53 -36.09
CA PRO A 4 -44.00 57.83 -34.73
C PRO A 4 -43.44 59.27 -34.62
N LEU A 5 -43.03 59.74 -33.41
CA LEU A 5 -42.04 60.84 -33.21
C LEU A 5 -41.66 61.10 -31.73
N ASN A 6 -40.35 61.00 -31.40
CA ASN A 6 -39.53 61.76 -30.41
C ASN A 6 -40.05 61.93 -28.94
N LEU A 7 -39.48 62.72 -27.99
CA LEU A 7 -38.43 63.78 -27.86
C LEU A 7 -38.12 63.92 -26.33
N LEU A 8 -36.95 64.16 -25.67
CA LEU A 8 -35.49 64.42 -25.85
C LEU A 8 -34.71 63.53 -24.82
N ALA A 9 -33.37 63.33 -24.72
CA ALA A 9 -32.12 63.90 -25.29
C ALA A 9 -31.45 65.14 -24.61
N ARG A 10 -30.47 64.95 -23.67
CA ARG A 10 -29.49 66.00 -23.25
C ARG A 10 -28.16 65.49 -22.64
N ASN A 11 -27.05 65.79 -23.34
CA ASN A 11 -25.75 66.34 -22.91
C ASN A 11 -24.88 65.71 -21.79
N ALA A 12 -23.53 65.74 -21.82
CA ALA A 12 -22.54 65.95 -22.92
C ALA A 12 -21.10 65.75 -22.39
N SER A 13 -20.15 65.34 -23.26
CA SER A 13 -18.69 65.69 -23.29
C SER A 13 -17.76 65.51 -22.05
N ALA A 14 -16.43 65.33 -22.15
CA ALA A 14 -15.51 64.82 -23.20
C ALA A 14 -14.05 64.75 -22.65
N ARG A 15 -13.21 63.85 -23.20
CA ARG A 15 -11.71 63.90 -23.25
C ARG A 15 -10.87 63.97 -21.94
N LEU A 16 -10.13 62.88 -21.66
CA LEU A 16 -8.64 62.72 -21.71
C LEU A 16 -7.72 63.99 -21.74
N PRO A 17 -6.42 63.95 -21.32
CA PRO A 17 -5.62 62.83 -20.74
C PRO A 17 -4.55 63.18 -19.63
N PHE A 18 -3.76 62.15 -19.25
CA PHE A 18 -2.30 62.15 -18.91
C PHE A 18 -1.70 62.67 -17.57
N ASN A 19 -0.67 61.91 -17.16
CA ASN A 19 0.59 62.26 -16.45
C ASN A 19 0.75 62.14 -14.92
N SER A 20 1.52 61.11 -14.55
CA SER A 20 2.69 61.10 -13.62
C SER A 20 2.62 61.74 -12.23
N LEU A 21 3.02 60.96 -11.22
CA LEU A 21 4.08 61.36 -10.27
C LEU A 21 4.77 60.13 -9.64
N ARG A 22 5.91 60.34 -8.97
CA ARG A 22 6.92 59.32 -8.62
C ARG A 22 7.47 59.57 -7.22
N ALA A 23 7.24 58.65 -6.27
CA ALA A 23 7.92 58.65 -4.96
C ALA A 23 7.96 57.25 -4.31
N THR A 24 9.12 56.91 -3.75
CA THR A 24 9.37 55.80 -2.82
C THR A 24 10.25 56.34 -1.68
N PRO A 25 10.65 55.54 -0.68
CA PRO A 25 9.85 55.12 0.46
C PRO A 25 10.41 55.66 1.80
N SER A 26 9.67 55.58 2.91
CA SER A 26 10.23 55.90 4.24
C SER A 26 9.68 55.03 5.38
N SER A 27 10.63 54.53 6.19
CA SER A 27 10.38 53.69 7.37
C SER A 27 9.81 54.48 8.55
N ALA A 28 8.90 53.86 9.30
CA ALA A 28 8.78 54.09 10.74
C ALA A 28 8.46 52.76 11.45
N ARG A 29 9.06 52.52 12.62
CA ARG A 29 8.80 51.33 13.46
C ARG A 29 7.80 51.67 14.55
N LEU A 30 6.98 50.69 14.94
CA LEU A 30 6.51 50.58 16.33
C LEU A 30 6.91 49.22 16.87
N LEU A 31 7.40 49.21 18.11
CA LEU A 31 7.85 48.02 18.82
C LEU A 31 6.74 47.59 19.79
N SER A 32 6.40 46.30 19.78
CA SER A 32 5.77 45.64 20.93
C SER A 32 6.66 44.47 21.37
N SER A 33 6.81 44.30 22.67
CA SER A 33 7.78 43.37 23.26
C SER A 33 7.13 42.03 23.60
N SER A 34 7.66 40.94 23.02
CA SER A 34 7.49 39.58 23.53
C SER A 34 8.86 38.94 23.76
N ALA A 35 8.98 38.16 24.83
CA ALA A 35 10.26 37.63 25.29
C ALA A 35 10.80 36.49 24.41
N SER A 36 12.12 36.34 24.38
CA SER A 36 12.82 35.35 23.57
C SER A 36 12.47 33.91 23.94
N ARG A 37 11.77 33.21 23.04
CA ARG A 37 11.83 31.73 22.98
C ARG A 37 13.12 31.34 22.27
N ALA A 38 13.94 30.51 22.91
CA ALA A 38 15.06 29.86 22.24
C ALA A 38 14.50 28.84 21.23
N ALA A 39 14.77 29.05 19.94
CA ALA A 39 14.38 28.11 18.90
C ALA A 39 15.35 26.92 18.86
N SER A 40 14.82 25.71 18.65
CA SER A 40 15.61 24.55 18.26
C SER A 40 16.26 24.79 16.88
N PRO A 41 17.41 24.17 16.60
CA PRO A 41 18.14 24.41 15.35
C PRO A 41 17.37 23.88 14.14
N PHE A 42 17.20 24.76 13.16
CA PHE A 42 16.74 24.55 11.77
C PHE A 42 16.59 23.09 11.29
N TYR A 43 15.35 22.68 11.05
CA TYR A 43 15.05 21.62 10.08
C TYR A 43 15.54 22.07 8.69
N GLN A 44 16.39 21.26 8.05
CA GLN A 44 17.13 21.67 6.86
C GLN A 44 16.32 21.34 5.59
N LYS A 45 15.88 22.38 4.87
CA LYS A 45 15.16 22.20 3.59
C LYS A 45 16.02 21.48 2.55
N THR A 46 15.37 20.70 1.70
CA THR A 46 15.97 19.90 0.64
C THR A 46 16.90 20.71 -0.26
N LYS A 47 18.05 20.13 -0.59
CA LYS A 47 19.06 20.69 -1.50
C LYS A 47 19.08 19.91 -2.81
N LEU A 48 18.98 20.63 -3.92
CA LEU A 48 19.35 20.12 -5.24
C LEU A 48 20.86 20.26 -5.42
N LEU A 49 21.49 19.27 -6.05
CA LEU A 49 22.91 19.29 -6.43
C LEU A 49 23.03 19.23 -7.96
N PRO A 50 23.90 20.05 -8.59
CA PRO A 50 24.23 19.90 -10.01
C PRO A 50 25.10 18.65 -10.22
N THR A 51 24.93 17.97 -11.35
CA THR A 51 25.67 16.75 -11.68
C THR A 51 26.90 17.05 -12.54
N ASP A 52 28.09 16.93 -11.95
CA ASP A 52 29.37 17.00 -12.67
C ASP A 52 29.69 15.68 -13.41
N PRO A 53 30.44 15.72 -14.54
CA PRO A 53 30.66 14.58 -15.43
C PRO A 53 31.62 13.48 -14.91
N GLN A 54 31.84 13.39 -13.60
CA GLN A 54 32.62 12.32 -12.95
C GLN A 54 31.79 11.44 -12.00
N PHE A 55 30.45 11.53 -12.03
CA PHE A 55 29.58 10.59 -11.33
C PHE A 55 29.63 9.20 -11.99
N ALA A 56 30.23 8.22 -11.30
CA ALA A 56 30.36 6.83 -11.77
C ALA A 56 29.88 5.83 -10.69
N PRO A 57 28.97 4.90 -11.02
CA PRO A 57 28.43 3.95 -10.04
C PRO A 57 29.36 2.75 -9.81
N GLY A 58 30.15 2.83 -8.73
CA GLY A 58 30.85 1.68 -8.13
C GLY A 58 32.29 1.44 -8.60
N GLY A 59 33.20 1.27 -7.63
CA GLY A 59 34.59 0.88 -7.85
C GLY A 59 35.00 -0.22 -6.87
N LYS A 60 35.54 -1.33 -7.37
CA LYS A 60 35.98 -2.46 -6.55
C LYS A 60 37.42 -2.25 -6.07
N ASN A 61 37.67 -2.42 -4.75
CA ASN A 61 38.74 -3.27 -4.19
C ASN A 61 39.04 -2.92 -2.72
N ALA A 62 38.24 -3.46 -1.81
CA ALA A 62 38.69 -3.84 -0.48
C ALA A 62 37.97 -5.14 -0.10
N ALA A 63 38.71 -6.18 0.28
CA ALA A 63 38.12 -7.37 0.88
C ALA A 63 37.91 -7.08 2.36
N THR A 64 36.83 -6.35 2.68
CA THR A 64 36.46 -6.05 4.06
C THR A 64 36.09 -7.34 4.77
N GLN A 65 37.03 -7.83 5.59
CA GLN A 65 36.66 -8.59 6.77
C GLN A 65 35.61 -7.76 7.52
N ALA A 66 34.51 -8.38 7.94
CA ALA A 66 33.55 -7.69 8.78
C ALA A 66 34.27 -7.26 10.07
N PRO A 67 34.17 -5.98 10.49
CA PRO A 67 34.67 -5.59 11.79
C PRO A 67 33.78 -6.23 12.84
N GLU A 68 34.25 -7.34 13.42
CA GLU A 68 33.71 -7.86 14.68
C GLU A 68 33.92 -6.76 15.73
N LEU A 69 32.86 -6.04 16.06
CA LEU A 69 32.88 -4.98 17.08
C LEU A 69 32.89 -5.59 18.49
N GLU A 70 33.88 -6.44 18.76
CA GLU A 70 34.21 -6.86 20.12
C GLU A 70 34.75 -5.63 20.88
N SER A 71 33.86 -4.98 21.63
CA SER A 71 34.18 -3.86 22.50
C SER A 71 34.93 -4.36 23.76
N GLU A 72 36.23 -4.63 23.62
CA GLU A 72 37.12 -5.10 24.70
C GLU A 72 37.33 -4.07 25.84
N GLN A 73 36.27 -3.74 26.57
CA GLN A 73 36.35 -3.01 27.83
C GLN A 73 36.60 -3.97 29.01
N GLY A 74 37.84 -4.47 29.09
CA GLY A 74 38.38 -4.97 30.36
C GLY A 74 38.04 -6.42 30.75
N GLY A 75 38.19 -7.38 29.84
CA GLY A 75 38.47 -8.79 30.17
C GLY A 75 37.37 -9.62 30.86
N ARG A 76 36.21 -9.04 31.17
CA ARG A 76 35.01 -9.78 31.58
C ARG A 76 34.06 -9.89 30.41
N LYS A 77 33.86 -11.12 29.89
CA LYS A 77 32.79 -11.40 28.92
C LYS A 77 31.44 -11.04 29.53
N VAL A 78 30.83 -9.97 29.04
CA VAL A 78 29.46 -9.58 29.39
C VAL A 78 28.53 -10.70 28.97
N ARG A 79 27.64 -11.13 29.85
CA ARG A 79 26.66 -12.18 29.55
C ARG A 79 25.40 -11.52 29.01
N HIS A 80 25.17 -11.65 27.71
CA HIS A 80 23.90 -11.27 27.11
C HIS A 80 22.75 -12.12 27.68
N TYR A 81 21.58 -11.50 27.82
CA TYR A 81 20.38 -12.17 28.31
C TYR A 81 19.48 -12.52 27.13
N THR A 82 19.23 -13.82 26.91
CA THR A 82 18.32 -14.32 25.88
C THR A 82 16.87 -14.21 26.34
N VAL A 83 16.09 -13.32 25.72
CA VAL A 83 14.65 -13.17 25.98
C VAL A 83 13.86 -13.72 24.80
N ASN A 84 12.99 -14.70 25.06
CA ASN A 84 12.11 -15.29 24.06
C ASN A 84 10.76 -14.56 24.06
N PHE A 85 10.55 -13.66 23.10
CA PHE A 85 9.30 -12.95 22.86
C PHE A 85 8.34 -13.84 22.04
N GLY A 86 7.10 -14.00 22.50
CA GLY A 86 6.13 -14.91 21.90
C GLY A 86 6.35 -16.40 22.26
N PRO A 87 5.68 -17.37 21.58
CA PRO A 87 4.97 -17.23 20.31
C PRO A 87 3.65 -16.46 20.37
N GLN A 88 3.05 -16.30 21.56
CA GLN A 88 1.82 -15.54 21.78
C GLN A 88 2.11 -14.28 22.59
N HIS A 89 1.92 -13.10 22.00
CA HIS A 89 2.05 -11.80 22.65
C HIS A 89 1.17 -10.78 21.88
N PRO A 90 0.52 -9.78 22.52
CA PRO A 90 -0.39 -8.86 21.81
C PRO A 90 0.27 -8.14 20.62
N ALA A 91 1.45 -7.55 20.82
CA ALA A 91 2.25 -6.89 19.78
C ALA A 91 2.92 -7.85 18.77
N ALA A 92 2.66 -9.16 18.88
CA ALA A 92 2.91 -10.11 17.81
C ALA A 92 1.55 -10.41 17.14
N HIS A 93 1.10 -9.52 16.27
CA HIS A 93 -0.19 -9.62 15.58
C HIS A 93 -0.27 -10.86 14.67
N GLY A 94 -0.71 -11.98 15.25
CA GLY A 94 -0.63 -13.32 14.66
C GLY A 94 0.11 -14.27 15.60
N VAL A 95 1.17 -14.91 15.11
CA VAL A 95 2.03 -15.80 15.90
C VAL A 95 3.48 -15.62 15.46
N LEU A 96 4.31 -15.02 16.32
CA LEU A 96 5.73 -14.80 16.07
C LEU A 96 6.52 -15.21 17.31
N ARG A 97 7.55 -16.02 17.12
CA ARG A 97 8.55 -16.31 18.16
C ARG A 97 9.83 -15.59 17.80
N LEU A 98 10.27 -14.65 18.64
CA LEU A 98 11.43 -13.82 18.36
C LEU A 98 12.39 -13.91 19.55
N ILE A 99 13.60 -14.41 19.32
CA ILE A 99 14.62 -14.55 20.36
C ILE A 99 15.52 -13.31 20.29
N LEU A 100 15.50 -12.51 21.35
CA LEU A 100 16.35 -11.32 21.50
C LEU A 100 17.55 -11.66 22.37
N GLU A 101 18.74 -11.30 21.93
CA GLU A 101 19.93 -11.22 22.79
C GLU A 101 20.10 -9.78 23.25
N LEU A 102 19.90 -9.56 24.55
CA LEU A 102 19.91 -8.23 25.18
C LEU A 102 21.21 -7.97 25.96
N ASN A 103 21.69 -6.73 25.87
CA ASN A 103 22.70 -6.16 26.75
C ASN A 103 22.04 -5.14 27.70
N GLY A 104 21.46 -5.64 28.81
CA GLY A 104 20.58 -4.82 29.64
C GLY A 104 19.23 -4.62 28.94
N GLU A 105 18.98 -3.39 28.45
CA GLU A 105 17.76 -3.02 27.73
C GLU A 105 17.95 -2.95 26.20
N GLU A 106 19.20 -2.92 25.74
CA GLU A 106 19.61 -2.76 24.33
C GLU A 106 19.66 -4.11 23.59
N ILE A 107 19.15 -4.15 22.36
CA ILE A 107 19.15 -5.34 21.50
C ILE A 107 20.47 -5.47 20.74
N VAL A 108 21.15 -6.61 20.91
CA VAL A 108 22.42 -6.95 20.23
C VAL A 108 22.20 -7.87 19.02
N ARG A 109 21.25 -8.80 19.11
CA ARG A 109 20.78 -9.63 17.97
C ARG A 109 19.29 -9.95 18.14
N ALA A 110 18.57 -10.06 17.03
CA ALA A 110 17.20 -10.55 16.99
C ALA A 110 17.04 -11.70 16.00
N ASP A 111 16.67 -12.89 16.50
CA ASP A 111 16.42 -14.09 15.68
C ASP A 111 14.90 -14.34 15.57
N PRO A 112 14.22 -13.90 14.48
CA PRO A 112 12.80 -14.16 14.26
C PRO A 112 12.54 -15.59 13.75
N HIS A 113 12.02 -16.46 14.61
CA HIS A 113 11.54 -17.79 14.25
C HIS A 113 10.12 -17.74 13.68
N VAL A 114 10.04 -17.92 12.36
CA VAL A 114 8.82 -17.97 11.53
C VAL A 114 8.42 -19.41 11.19
N GLY A 115 7.34 -19.60 10.43
CA GLY A 115 6.82 -20.91 10.02
C GLY A 115 5.75 -21.49 10.95
N LEU A 116 5.31 -20.75 11.97
CA LEU A 116 4.27 -21.18 12.91
C LEU A 116 2.85 -21.16 12.30
N LEU A 117 2.66 -20.42 11.21
CA LEU A 117 1.45 -20.38 10.39
C LEU A 117 1.69 -20.95 8.97
N HIS A 118 2.75 -21.74 8.78
CA HIS A 118 3.04 -22.38 7.50
C HIS A 118 1.95 -23.39 7.15
N ARG A 119 1.27 -23.16 6.03
CA ARG A 119 0.12 -23.96 5.58
C ARG A 119 0.41 -24.72 4.28
N GLY A 120 1.66 -24.66 3.79
CA GLY A 120 2.09 -25.31 2.57
C GLY A 120 1.33 -24.82 1.33
N THR A 121 0.88 -23.56 1.34
CA THR A 121 -0.06 -23.03 0.33
C THR A 121 0.47 -23.17 -1.09
N GLU A 122 1.74 -22.88 -1.33
CA GLU A 122 2.40 -23.09 -2.63
C GLU A 122 2.32 -24.55 -3.11
N LYS A 123 2.42 -25.53 -2.20
CA LYS A 123 2.34 -26.95 -2.54
C LYS A 123 0.89 -27.43 -2.70
N LEU A 124 -0.05 -26.82 -2.00
CA LEU A 124 -1.48 -27.09 -2.22
C LEU A 124 -1.94 -26.56 -3.59
N ILE A 125 -1.43 -25.40 -4.03
CA ILE A 125 -1.72 -24.78 -5.32
C ILE A 125 -1.35 -25.70 -6.51
N GLU A 126 -0.21 -26.40 -6.44
CA GLU A 126 0.23 -27.38 -7.47
C GLU A 126 -0.77 -28.53 -7.71
N TYR A 127 -1.64 -28.83 -6.74
CA TYR A 127 -2.69 -29.87 -6.86
C TYR A 127 -4.08 -29.32 -7.24
N LYS A 128 -4.18 -28.02 -7.56
CA LYS A 128 -5.44 -27.33 -7.88
C LYS A 128 -5.41 -26.75 -9.28
N THR A 129 -6.58 -26.52 -9.88
CA THR A 129 -6.68 -25.74 -11.11
C THR A 129 -6.57 -24.25 -10.81
N TYR A 130 -6.24 -23.41 -11.79
CA TYR A 130 -6.09 -21.96 -11.60
C TYR A 130 -7.29 -21.30 -10.87
N ALA A 131 -8.52 -21.66 -11.25
CA ALA A 131 -9.74 -21.16 -10.58
C ALA A 131 -9.92 -21.70 -9.15
N GLN A 132 -9.36 -22.86 -8.80
CA GLN A 132 -9.37 -23.43 -7.45
C GLN A 132 -8.18 -22.94 -6.59
N ALA A 133 -7.10 -22.46 -7.20
CA ALA A 133 -5.95 -21.88 -6.53
C ALA A 133 -6.23 -20.46 -6.01
N LEU A 134 -7.11 -19.71 -6.68
CA LEU A 134 -7.41 -18.31 -6.37
C LEU A 134 -7.78 -18.04 -4.89
N PRO A 135 -8.66 -18.82 -4.22
CA PRO A 135 -9.03 -18.56 -2.82
C PRO A 135 -7.93 -18.87 -1.79
N TYR A 136 -6.73 -19.29 -2.21
CA TYR A 136 -5.55 -19.29 -1.34
C TYR A 136 -4.92 -17.90 -1.24
N PHE A 137 -4.98 -17.08 -2.30
CA PHE A 137 -4.42 -15.72 -2.32
C PHE A 137 -5.16 -14.77 -1.37
N ASP A 138 -6.48 -14.90 -1.30
CA ASP A 138 -7.36 -14.34 -0.25
C ASP A 138 -6.86 -14.53 1.19
N ARG A 139 -6.04 -15.56 1.44
CA ARG A 139 -5.69 -16.10 2.78
C ARG A 139 -4.19 -16.01 3.10
N LEU A 140 -3.42 -15.35 2.24
CA LEU A 140 -2.02 -14.96 2.45
C LEU A 140 -2.02 -13.73 3.37
N ASP A 141 -2.02 -12.53 2.80
CA ASP A 141 -2.42 -11.33 3.53
C ASP A 141 -3.95 -11.24 3.58
N TYR A 142 -4.52 -11.59 4.73
CA TYR A 142 -5.95 -11.49 5.02
C TYR A 142 -6.43 -10.04 5.31
N CYS A 143 -5.56 -9.04 5.14
CA CYS A 143 -5.92 -7.62 5.18
C CYS A 143 -5.99 -6.96 3.79
N SER A 144 -5.35 -7.51 2.74
CA SER A 144 -5.56 -7.09 1.34
C SER A 144 -5.95 -8.20 0.37
N MET A 145 -7.13 -8.78 0.60
CA MET A 145 -7.72 -9.88 -0.18
C MET A 145 -7.74 -9.63 -1.71
N MET A 146 -8.47 -8.62 -2.17
CA MET A 146 -8.66 -8.31 -3.60
C MET A 146 -7.35 -8.01 -4.34
N VAL A 147 -6.37 -7.42 -3.63
CA VAL A 147 -5.03 -7.13 -4.14
C VAL A 147 -4.28 -8.44 -4.43
N ASN A 148 -4.36 -9.40 -3.52
CA ASN A 148 -3.74 -10.72 -3.71
C ASN A 148 -4.39 -11.48 -4.88
N GLU A 149 -5.72 -11.40 -5.01
CA GLU A 149 -6.45 -11.92 -6.18
C GLU A 149 -6.03 -11.24 -7.49
N GLN A 150 -5.84 -9.92 -7.48
CA GLN A 150 -5.40 -9.11 -8.62
C GLN A 150 -3.98 -9.51 -9.07
N CYS A 151 -3.04 -9.71 -8.13
CA CYS A 151 -1.68 -10.16 -8.46
C CYS A 151 -1.69 -11.53 -9.16
N PHE A 152 -2.44 -12.50 -8.61
CA PHE A 152 -2.58 -13.82 -9.23
C PHE A 152 -3.32 -13.77 -10.57
N SER A 153 -4.37 -12.95 -10.68
CA SER A 153 -5.12 -12.78 -11.93
C SER A 153 -4.22 -12.24 -13.04
N LEU A 154 -3.46 -11.18 -12.76
CA LEU A 154 -2.51 -10.58 -13.71
C LEU A 154 -1.37 -11.55 -14.10
N ALA A 155 -0.95 -12.46 -13.23
CA ALA A 155 0.03 -13.51 -13.56
C ALA A 155 -0.51 -14.47 -14.63
N VAL A 156 -1.76 -14.93 -14.45
CA VAL A 156 -2.45 -15.87 -15.33
C VAL A 156 -2.90 -15.20 -16.63
N GLU A 157 -3.37 -13.96 -16.57
CA GLU A 157 -3.78 -13.16 -17.73
C GLU A 157 -2.59 -12.84 -18.66
N LYS A 158 -1.39 -12.62 -18.10
CA LYS A 158 -0.14 -12.49 -18.86
C LYS A 158 0.28 -13.81 -19.54
N LEU A 159 0.18 -14.96 -18.87
CA LEU A 159 0.47 -16.26 -19.49
C LEU A 159 -0.52 -16.63 -20.60
N LEU A 160 -1.80 -16.28 -20.42
CA LEU A 160 -2.84 -16.51 -21.42
C LEU A 160 -2.80 -15.49 -22.58
N ASN A 161 -2.07 -14.38 -22.45
CA ASN A 161 -2.03 -13.26 -23.39
C ASN A 161 -3.43 -12.68 -23.68
N ILE A 162 -4.19 -12.40 -22.61
CA ILE A 162 -5.57 -11.89 -22.67
C ILE A 162 -5.63 -10.42 -22.25
N GLU A 163 -6.39 -9.62 -23.00
CA GLU A 163 -6.80 -8.28 -22.56
C GLU A 163 -8.17 -8.30 -21.85
N ILE A 164 -8.30 -7.43 -20.86
CA ILE A 164 -9.44 -7.35 -19.94
C ILE A 164 -10.33 -6.16 -20.32
N PRO A 165 -11.67 -6.29 -20.30
CA PRO A 165 -12.59 -5.17 -20.51
C PRO A 165 -12.33 -3.97 -19.58
N GLU A 166 -12.53 -2.76 -20.10
CA GLU A 166 -12.23 -1.51 -19.39
C GLU A 166 -12.98 -1.37 -18.06
N ARG A 167 -14.29 -1.64 -18.04
CA ARG A 167 -15.10 -1.61 -16.80
C ARG A 167 -14.51 -2.50 -15.70
N ALA A 168 -14.00 -3.68 -16.07
CA ALA A 168 -13.39 -4.61 -15.12
C ALA A 168 -12.05 -4.09 -14.58
N LYS A 169 -11.23 -3.43 -15.42
CA LYS A 169 -10.01 -2.72 -14.98
C LYS A 169 -10.34 -1.61 -13.99
N TRP A 170 -11.34 -0.77 -14.28
CA TRP A 170 -11.80 0.29 -13.37
C TRP A 170 -12.32 -0.24 -12.04
N ILE A 171 -13.10 -1.33 -12.05
CA ILE A 171 -13.59 -1.99 -10.82
C ILE A 171 -12.44 -2.61 -10.00
N ARG A 172 -11.43 -3.21 -10.66
CA ARG A 172 -10.20 -3.68 -9.99
C ARG A 172 -9.42 -2.55 -9.32
N VAL A 173 -9.28 -1.39 -9.96
CA VAL A 173 -8.61 -0.21 -9.36
C VAL A 173 -9.43 0.35 -8.19
N LEU A 174 -10.76 0.47 -8.34
CA LEU A 174 -11.66 0.93 -7.27
C LEU A 174 -11.54 0.04 -6.02
N PHE A 175 -11.68 -1.29 -6.16
CA PHE A 175 -11.51 -2.19 -5.02
C PHE A 175 -10.06 -2.28 -4.56
N GLY A 176 -9.06 -2.18 -5.44
CA GLY A 176 -7.65 -2.16 -5.06
C GLY A 176 -7.32 -1.05 -4.07
N GLU A 177 -7.81 0.17 -4.30
CA GLU A 177 -7.56 1.31 -3.40
C GLU A 177 -8.51 1.32 -2.18
N ILE A 178 -9.75 0.80 -2.27
CA ILE A 178 -10.55 0.48 -1.06
C ILE A 178 -9.81 -0.54 -0.18
N THR A 179 -9.15 -1.52 -0.80
CA THR A 179 -8.35 -2.53 -0.11
C THR A 179 -7.07 -1.93 0.49
N ARG A 180 -6.48 -0.92 -0.16
CA ARG A 180 -5.38 -0.13 0.40
C ARG A 180 -5.81 0.59 1.67
N ILE A 181 -6.99 1.22 1.67
CA ILE A 181 -7.56 1.83 2.86
C ILE A 181 -7.83 0.78 3.95
N LEU A 182 -8.46 -0.37 3.63
CA LEU A 182 -8.69 -1.47 4.60
C LEU A 182 -7.41 -1.98 5.29
N ASN A 183 -6.31 -2.11 4.55
CA ASN A 183 -5.03 -2.60 5.06
C ASN A 183 -4.28 -1.49 5.82
N HIS A 184 -4.28 -0.25 5.32
CA HIS A 184 -3.70 0.88 6.03
C HIS A 184 -4.42 1.18 7.35
N ILE A 185 -5.76 1.09 7.41
CA ILE A 185 -6.55 1.18 8.65
C ILE A 185 -6.06 0.14 9.66
N MET A 186 -5.84 -1.12 9.23
CA MET A 186 -5.25 -2.12 10.13
C MET A 186 -3.85 -1.66 10.59
N SER A 187 -2.94 -1.43 9.65
CA SER A 187 -1.51 -1.17 9.93
C SER A 187 -1.25 0.00 10.89
N VAL A 188 -1.90 1.15 10.65
CA VAL A 188 -1.68 2.38 11.39
C VAL A 188 -2.24 2.27 12.80
N LEU A 189 -3.43 1.66 12.92
CA LEU A 189 -4.16 1.60 14.18
C LEU A 189 -3.68 0.45 15.06
N SER A 190 -3.24 -0.67 14.48
CA SER A 190 -2.49 -1.70 15.17
C SER A 190 -1.18 -1.16 15.74
N HIS A 191 -0.39 -0.47 14.93
CA HIS A 191 0.84 0.18 15.41
C HIS A 191 0.55 1.23 16.50
N ALA A 192 -0.54 2.01 16.38
CA ALA A 192 -0.98 2.93 17.43
C ALA A 192 -1.33 2.18 18.74
N MET A 193 -2.12 1.11 18.65
CA MET A 193 -2.53 0.26 19.77
C MET A 193 -1.33 -0.39 20.48
N ASP A 194 -0.38 -0.94 19.74
CA ASP A 194 0.81 -1.61 20.27
C ASP A 194 1.79 -0.65 20.98
N VAL A 195 1.82 0.63 20.57
CA VAL A 195 2.55 1.70 21.27
C VAL A 195 1.73 2.27 22.46
N GLY A 196 0.42 1.99 22.53
CA GLY A 196 -0.46 2.25 23.68
C GLY A 196 -1.69 3.13 23.41
N ALA A 197 -1.90 3.61 22.18
CA ALA A 197 -3.02 4.49 21.81
C ALA A 197 -4.25 3.67 21.34
N LEU A 198 -5.14 3.36 22.29
CA LEU A 198 -6.30 2.48 22.04
C LEU A 198 -7.48 3.14 21.30
N THR A 199 -7.67 4.47 21.40
CA THR A 199 -8.88 5.13 20.88
C THR A 199 -8.98 5.19 19.34
N PRO A 200 -7.91 5.48 18.56
CA PRO A 200 -8.01 5.49 17.10
C PRO A 200 -8.41 4.13 16.51
N PHE A 201 -7.99 3.04 17.14
CA PHE A 201 -8.29 1.67 16.72
C PHE A 201 -9.80 1.40 16.70
N LEU A 202 -10.54 1.88 17.70
CA LEU A 202 -11.99 1.71 17.74
C LEU A 202 -12.69 2.57 16.67
N TRP A 203 -12.23 3.80 16.44
CA TRP A 203 -12.80 4.69 15.42
C TRP A 203 -12.62 4.15 14.00
N GLY A 204 -11.39 3.79 13.62
CA GLY A 204 -11.13 3.28 12.27
C GLY A 204 -11.71 1.89 12.01
N PHE A 205 -12.02 1.09 13.04
CA PHE A 205 -12.74 -0.16 12.86
C PHE A 205 -14.23 0.03 12.51
N GLU A 206 -14.85 1.17 12.85
CA GLU A 206 -16.19 1.53 12.35
C GLU A 206 -16.15 1.74 10.83
N GLU A 207 -15.16 2.49 10.34
CA GLU A 207 -14.94 2.70 8.91
C GLU A 207 -14.56 1.41 8.18
N ARG A 208 -13.77 0.55 8.84
CA ARG A 208 -13.43 -0.79 8.34
C ARG A 208 -14.67 -1.67 8.15
N GLU A 209 -15.67 -1.55 9.04
CA GLU A 209 -16.92 -2.30 8.95
C GLU A 209 -17.78 -1.81 7.76
N LYS A 210 -17.87 -0.49 7.54
CA LYS A 210 -18.55 0.10 6.37
C LYS A 210 -17.94 -0.41 5.05
N LEU A 211 -16.61 -0.48 4.98
CA LEU A 211 -15.89 -1.06 3.85
C LEU A 211 -16.09 -2.59 3.71
N MET A 212 -16.32 -3.32 4.80
CA MET A 212 -16.70 -4.75 4.74
C MET A 212 -18.14 -4.95 4.22
N GLU A 213 -19.06 -4.03 4.46
CA GLU A 213 -20.40 -4.08 3.85
C GLU A 213 -20.33 -3.98 2.32
N PHE A 214 -19.47 -3.10 1.80
CA PHE A 214 -19.24 -3.02 0.34
C PHE A 214 -18.69 -4.33 -0.23
N TYR A 215 -17.76 -4.99 0.48
CA TYR A 215 -17.27 -6.32 0.12
C TYR A 215 -18.39 -7.38 0.12
N GLU A 216 -19.24 -7.39 1.16
CA GLU A 216 -20.34 -8.33 1.30
C GLU A 216 -21.40 -8.14 0.22
N ARG A 217 -21.78 -6.89 -0.09
CA ARG A 217 -22.75 -6.56 -1.16
C ARG A 217 -22.29 -6.96 -2.55
N VAL A 218 -20.98 -7.06 -2.77
CA VAL A 218 -20.35 -7.33 -4.08
C VAL A 218 -20.03 -8.81 -4.30
N SER A 219 -19.64 -9.52 -3.23
CA SER A 219 -19.15 -10.91 -3.29
C SER A 219 -20.01 -11.92 -2.54
N GLY A 220 -20.86 -11.46 -1.60
CA GLY A 220 -21.52 -12.29 -0.60
C GLY A 220 -20.63 -12.64 0.60
N ALA A 221 -19.43 -12.07 0.72
CA ALA A 221 -18.49 -12.33 1.81
C ALA A 221 -17.79 -11.06 2.31
N ARG A 222 -17.62 -10.95 3.63
CA ARG A 222 -17.03 -9.77 4.30
C ARG A 222 -15.51 -9.64 4.20
N MET A 223 -14.80 -10.69 3.79
CA MET A 223 -13.32 -10.68 3.67
C MET A 223 -12.85 -11.44 2.43
N HIS A 224 -12.77 -12.77 2.50
CA HIS A 224 -12.31 -13.61 1.38
C HIS A 224 -13.39 -13.66 0.29
N ALA A 225 -13.17 -12.94 -0.81
CA ALA A 225 -14.24 -12.56 -1.74
C ALA A 225 -14.35 -13.50 -2.95
N ALA A 226 -13.25 -14.15 -3.35
CA ALA A 226 -13.14 -14.86 -4.64
C ALA A 226 -13.69 -14.02 -5.83
N TYR A 227 -13.46 -12.71 -5.85
CA TYR A 227 -14.20 -11.74 -6.69
C TYR A 227 -13.43 -11.27 -7.92
N VAL A 228 -12.20 -10.79 -7.76
CA VAL A 228 -11.29 -10.59 -8.89
C VAL A 228 -10.84 -11.96 -9.39
N ARG A 229 -10.87 -12.20 -10.71
CA ARG A 229 -10.52 -13.51 -11.31
C ARG A 229 -9.80 -13.33 -12.64
N PRO A 230 -8.97 -14.31 -13.08
CA PRO A 230 -8.47 -14.35 -14.45
C PRO A 230 -9.62 -14.21 -15.47
N GLY A 231 -9.49 -13.25 -16.38
CA GLY A 231 -10.54 -12.81 -17.29
C GLY A 231 -11.39 -11.63 -16.80
N GLY A 232 -10.92 -10.87 -15.80
CA GLY A 232 -11.58 -9.69 -15.24
C GLY A 232 -12.12 -9.86 -13.81
N VAL A 233 -13.44 -9.92 -13.65
CA VAL A 233 -14.15 -9.91 -12.36
C VAL A 233 -15.27 -10.98 -12.36
N HIS A 234 -15.76 -11.40 -11.19
CA HIS A 234 -16.79 -12.44 -11.10
C HIS A 234 -18.20 -11.95 -11.48
N GLN A 235 -18.65 -10.83 -10.91
CA GLN A 235 -20.01 -10.27 -11.04
C GLN A 235 -19.92 -8.73 -11.11
N ASP A 236 -20.93 -8.07 -11.69
CA ASP A 236 -20.95 -6.60 -11.72
C ASP A 236 -21.28 -5.99 -10.35
N LEU A 237 -21.07 -4.68 -10.21
CA LEU A 237 -21.51 -3.94 -9.04
C LEU A 237 -23.05 -3.98 -8.89
N PRO A 238 -23.61 -4.19 -7.68
CA PRO A 238 -25.03 -4.00 -7.45
C PRO A 238 -25.41 -2.51 -7.57
N VAL A 239 -26.64 -2.25 -8.03
CA VAL A 239 -27.19 -0.89 -8.21
C VAL A 239 -27.16 -0.12 -6.88
N GLY A 240 -26.81 1.17 -6.94
CA GLY A 240 -26.71 2.07 -5.79
C GLY A 240 -25.36 2.04 -5.04
N LEU A 241 -24.52 1.01 -5.24
CA LEU A 241 -23.25 0.90 -4.50
C LEU A 241 -22.28 2.05 -4.76
N LEU A 242 -22.28 2.62 -5.97
CA LEU A 242 -21.42 3.77 -6.31
C LEU A 242 -21.80 5.01 -5.50
N ASP A 243 -23.10 5.21 -5.25
CA ASP A 243 -23.62 6.33 -4.45
C ASP A 243 -23.30 6.15 -2.95
N ASP A 244 -23.30 4.90 -2.46
CA ASP A 244 -22.94 4.57 -1.09
C ASP A 244 -21.42 4.70 -0.84
N ILE A 245 -20.58 4.26 -1.80
CA ILE A 245 -19.13 4.48 -1.75
C ILE A 245 -18.82 5.98 -1.80
N TYR A 246 -19.56 6.78 -2.59
CA TYR A 246 -19.40 8.24 -2.61
C TYR A 246 -19.76 8.89 -1.27
N GLN A 247 -20.90 8.51 -0.67
CA GLN A 247 -21.32 9.00 0.65
C GLN A 247 -20.32 8.65 1.76
N TRP A 248 -19.72 7.47 1.70
CA TRP A 248 -18.65 7.07 2.62
C TRP A 248 -17.37 7.89 2.38
N ALA A 249 -16.93 8.01 1.13
CA ALA A 249 -15.68 8.69 0.77
C ALA A 249 -15.68 10.19 1.15
N THR A 250 -16.83 10.86 1.14
CA THR A 250 -16.93 12.26 1.60
C THR A 250 -16.82 12.41 3.12
N GLN A 251 -17.22 11.39 3.89
CA GLN A 251 -17.13 11.39 5.36
C GLN A 251 -15.76 10.89 5.86
N PHE A 252 -15.12 9.97 5.13
CA PHE A 252 -13.85 9.36 5.54
C PHE A 252 -12.68 10.36 5.61
N GLY A 253 -12.75 11.47 4.88
CA GLY A 253 -11.77 12.58 5.01
C GLY A 253 -11.65 13.08 6.45
N ASP A 254 -12.79 13.48 7.04
CA ASP A 254 -12.85 13.95 8.42
C ASP A 254 -12.34 12.89 9.43
N ARG A 255 -12.58 11.60 9.15
CA ARG A 255 -12.12 10.48 9.99
C ARG A 255 -10.59 10.33 9.95
N ILE A 256 -9.95 10.57 8.81
CA ILE A 256 -8.47 10.57 8.70
C ILE A 256 -7.90 11.73 9.51
N ASP A 257 -8.50 12.92 9.40
CA ASP A 257 -8.01 14.14 10.05
C ASP A 257 -8.16 14.07 11.59
N GLU A 258 -9.24 13.48 12.12
CA GLU A 258 -9.40 13.18 13.56
C GLU A 258 -8.32 12.20 14.09
N VAL A 259 -7.94 11.19 13.30
CA VAL A 259 -6.86 10.26 13.65
C VAL A 259 -5.49 10.94 13.56
N GLU A 260 -5.31 11.85 12.62
CA GLU A 260 -4.09 12.64 12.47
C GLU A 260 -3.90 13.64 13.63
N GLU A 261 -4.96 14.35 14.07
CA GLU A 261 -4.90 15.27 15.21
C GLU A 261 -4.46 14.56 16.50
N LEU A 262 -4.93 13.33 16.75
CA LEU A 262 -4.58 12.56 17.95
C LEU A 262 -3.15 12.00 17.93
N LEU A 263 -2.63 11.62 16.76
CA LEU A 263 -1.36 10.92 16.60
C LEU A 263 -0.22 11.81 16.08
N THR A 264 -0.40 12.49 14.95
CA THR A 264 0.71 13.16 14.23
C THR A 264 1.40 14.21 15.07
N ASP A 265 0.66 15.12 15.73
CA ASP A 265 1.28 16.17 16.54
C ASP A 265 1.57 15.78 18.00
N ASN A 266 1.18 14.57 18.40
CA ASN A 266 1.34 14.07 19.76
C ASN A 266 2.82 13.87 20.13
N ARG A 267 3.27 14.57 21.17
CA ARG A 267 4.65 14.46 21.68
C ARG A 267 5.05 13.03 22.05
N ILE A 268 4.13 12.22 22.58
CA ILE A 268 4.43 10.83 22.95
C ILE A 268 4.65 10.01 21.68
N TRP A 269 3.79 10.17 20.67
CA TRP A 269 3.93 9.47 19.38
C TRP A 269 5.27 9.80 18.72
N LYS A 270 5.61 11.09 18.61
CA LYS A 270 6.91 11.55 18.07
C LYS A 270 8.09 10.95 18.83
N LEU A 271 8.08 10.98 20.18
CA LEU A 271 9.13 10.39 21.02
C LEU A 271 9.27 8.86 20.92
N ARG A 272 8.27 8.15 20.38
CA ARG A 272 8.26 6.68 20.22
C ARG A 272 8.52 6.21 18.78
N THR A 273 8.62 7.14 17.82
CA THR A 273 8.71 6.82 16.39
C THR A 273 9.80 7.60 15.63
N GLN A 274 10.13 8.83 16.04
CA GLN A 274 11.17 9.62 15.39
C GLN A 274 12.56 9.11 15.76
N GLY A 275 13.40 8.86 14.75
CA GLY A 275 14.72 8.24 14.92
C GLY A 275 14.70 6.77 15.39
N VAL A 276 13.54 6.11 15.41
CA VAL A 276 13.41 4.67 15.72
C VAL A 276 13.45 3.86 14.43
N GLY A 277 14.23 2.77 14.43
CA GLY A 277 14.26 1.79 13.33
C GLY A 277 14.69 2.37 12.00
N VAL A 278 15.67 3.29 12.00
CA VAL A 278 16.16 4.01 10.82
C VAL A 278 16.73 3.05 9.78
N VAL A 279 16.29 3.18 8.52
CA VAL A 279 16.79 2.40 7.38
C VAL A 279 17.44 3.34 6.36
N SER A 280 18.66 3.00 5.91
CA SER A 280 19.30 3.73 4.82
C SER A 280 18.73 3.30 3.45
N ALA A 281 18.70 4.22 2.50
CA ALA A 281 18.28 3.93 1.13
C ALA A 281 19.08 2.78 0.46
N ALA A 282 20.37 2.66 0.79
CA ALA A 282 21.21 1.58 0.26
C ALA A 282 20.83 0.22 0.87
N ASP A 283 20.59 0.19 2.19
CA ASP A 283 20.24 -1.04 2.90
C ASP A 283 18.83 -1.51 2.57
N ALA A 284 17.86 -0.60 2.40
CA ALA A 284 16.52 -0.92 1.91
C ALA A 284 16.56 -1.71 0.59
N LEU A 285 17.42 -1.31 -0.35
CA LEU A 285 17.63 -2.00 -1.62
C LEU A 285 18.36 -3.35 -1.42
N ASN A 286 19.41 -3.38 -0.59
CA ASN A 286 20.18 -4.60 -0.32
C ASN A 286 19.33 -5.72 0.31
N TYR A 287 18.38 -5.38 1.19
CA TYR A 287 17.46 -6.34 1.82
C TYR A 287 16.17 -6.57 1.02
N GLY A 288 16.03 -5.98 -0.17
CA GLY A 288 14.84 -6.15 -1.02
C GLY A 288 13.54 -5.61 -0.41
N CYS A 289 13.65 -4.65 0.50
CA CYS A 289 12.52 -3.95 1.10
C CYS A 289 11.80 -3.11 0.04
N THR A 290 10.47 -3.14 0.06
CA THR A 290 9.61 -2.45 -0.92
C THR A 290 8.44 -1.76 -0.23
N GLY A 291 7.64 -1.01 -1.00
CA GLY A 291 6.51 -0.25 -0.49
C GLY A 291 6.93 0.87 0.45
N VAL A 292 6.12 1.09 1.49
CA VAL A 292 6.31 2.15 2.51
C VAL A 292 7.68 2.10 3.17
N MET A 293 8.27 0.91 3.37
CA MET A 293 9.63 0.76 3.95
C MET A 293 10.71 1.42 3.07
N LEU A 294 10.56 1.33 1.74
CA LEU A 294 11.48 1.91 0.76
C LEU A 294 11.15 3.39 0.49
N ARG A 295 9.87 3.75 0.39
CA ARG A 295 9.42 5.15 0.23
C ARG A 295 9.78 6.03 1.43
N GLY A 296 9.61 5.52 2.65
CA GLY A 296 10.04 6.22 3.87
C GLY A 296 11.55 6.48 3.94
N SER A 297 12.34 5.64 3.26
CA SER A 297 13.81 5.73 3.18
C SER A 297 14.31 6.66 2.06
N GLY A 298 13.43 7.47 1.46
CA GLY A 298 13.80 8.50 0.48
C GLY A 298 13.87 8.05 -0.98
N ILE A 299 13.49 6.80 -1.31
CA ILE A 299 13.48 6.32 -2.70
C ILE A 299 12.07 6.45 -3.29
N PRO A 300 11.86 7.25 -4.36
CA PRO A 300 10.55 7.43 -4.99
C PRO A 300 10.21 6.26 -5.93
N TYR A 301 9.79 5.12 -5.36
CA TYR A 301 9.36 3.94 -6.14
C TYR A 301 7.95 3.46 -5.72
N ASP A 302 7.10 3.25 -6.72
CA ASP A 302 5.75 2.70 -6.64
C ASP A 302 5.44 2.02 -7.98
N ILE A 303 5.05 0.74 -7.92
CA ILE A 303 4.80 -0.09 -9.12
C ILE A 303 3.64 0.47 -9.96
N ARG A 304 2.66 1.15 -9.34
CA ARG A 304 1.53 1.80 -10.05
C ARG A 304 1.99 2.96 -10.93
N LYS A 305 3.17 3.54 -10.69
CA LYS A 305 3.77 4.61 -11.52
C LYS A 305 4.86 4.10 -12.46
N SER A 306 5.71 3.18 -12.01
CA SER A 306 6.85 2.70 -12.80
C SER A 306 6.48 1.62 -13.82
N SER A 307 5.46 0.80 -13.52
CA SER A 307 4.91 -0.22 -14.40
C SER A 307 3.40 -0.37 -14.16
N PRO A 308 2.58 0.61 -14.61
CA PRO A 308 1.15 0.64 -14.34
C PRO A 308 0.44 -0.62 -14.85
N TYR A 309 -0.63 -1.00 -14.14
CA TYR A 309 -1.48 -2.15 -14.42
C TYR A 309 -2.97 -1.75 -14.34
N ASP A 310 -3.84 -2.57 -14.94
CA ASP A 310 -5.28 -2.34 -15.12
C ASP A 310 -5.63 -0.95 -15.68
N ALA A 311 -5.85 0.07 -14.83
CA ALA A 311 -6.16 1.46 -15.21
C ALA A 311 -5.39 2.52 -14.37
N TYR A 312 -4.28 2.15 -13.73
CA TYR A 312 -3.48 3.09 -12.90
C TYR A 312 -2.76 4.19 -13.73
N ASP A 313 -2.69 4.03 -15.04
CA ASP A 313 -2.24 5.01 -16.03
C ASP A 313 -3.23 6.18 -16.22
N GLN A 314 -4.52 5.97 -15.97
CA GLN A 314 -5.60 6.93 -16.24
C GLN A 314 -6.05 7.72 -15.01
N VAL A 315 -5.37 7.59 -13.87
CA VAL A 315 -5.70 8.25 -12.59
C VAL A 315 -4.56 9.12 -12.07
N GLU A 316 -4.92 10.33 -11.65
CA GLU A 316 -3.99 11.33 -11.11
C GLU A 316 -3.87 11.17 -9.59
N PHE A 317 -2.72 10.67 -9.14
CA PHE A 317 -2.34 10.57 -7.74
C PHE A 317 -0.86 10.85 -7.59
N ASP A 318 -0.45 11.32 -6.42
CA ASP A 318 0.95 11.55 -6.05
C ASP A 318 1.43 10.43 -5.12
N VAL A 319 2.75 10.25 -5.01
CA VAL A 319 3.36 9.19 -4.19
C VAL A 319 4.15 9.85 -3.05
N PRO A 320 3.85 9.55 -1.77
CA PRO A 320 4.55 10.14 -0.64
C PRO A 320 5.94 9.51 -0.45
N VAL A 321 6.90 10.31 0.01
CA VAL A 321 8.30 9.90 0.16
C VAL A 321 8.87 10.52 1.44
N GLY A 322 9.42 9.68 2.32
CA GLY A 322 10.09 10.11 3.55
C GLY A 322 11.50 10.65 3.29
N ILE A 323 12.17 11.12 4.34
CA ILE A 323 13.51 11.75 4.25
C ILE A 323 14.50 11.07 5.19
N ASN A 324 14.05 10.63 6.36
CA ASN A 324 14.90 10.11 7.43
C ASN A 324 14.96 8.57 7.47
N GLY A 325 14.02 7.87 6.82
CA GLY A 325 13.95 6.40 6.87
C GLY A 325 13.46 5.82 8.20
N ASP A 326 12.86 6.62 9.09
CA ASP A 326 12.42 6.20 10.43
C ASP A 326 10.96 5.72 10.49
N CYS A 327 10.54 5.25 11.67
CA CYS A 327 9.17 4.80 11.92
C CYS A 327 8.11 5.92 11.77
N TYR A 328 8.46 7.19 11.96
CA TYR A 328 7.54 8.32 11.87
C TYR A 328 7.25 8.72 10.41
N ASP A 329 8.29 8.81 9.57
CA ASP A 329 8.15 9.07 8.13
C ASP A 329 7.32 7.96 7.44
N ARG A 330 7.48 6.70 7.84
CA ARG A 330 6.66 5.56 7.37
C ARG A 330 5.20 5.61 7.84
N TYR A 331 4.92 6.25 8.97
CA TYR A 331 3.56 6.50 9.44
C TYR A 331 2.91 7.61 8.59
N LEU A 332 3.61 8.73 8.38
CA LEU A 332 3.14 9.83 7.52
C LEU A 332 2.89 9.37 6.08
N CYS A 333 3.78 8.54 5.50
CA CYS A 333 3.56 7.97 4.17
C CYS A 333 2.22 7.20 4.07
N ARG A 334 1.82 6.46 5.12
CA ARG A 334 0.52 5.77 5.14
C ARG A 334 -0.67 6.74 5.29
N MET A 335 -0.51 7.81 6.08
CA MET A 335 -1.52 8.86 6.22
C MET A 335 -1.75 9.61 4.89
N GLU A 336 -0.68 9.87 4.12
CA GLU A 336 -0.79 10.44 2.78
C GLU A 336 -1.30 9.42 1.75
N GLU A 337 -0.93 8.13 1.84
CA GLU A 337 -1.50 7.07 0.99
C GLU A 337 -3.02 6.90 1.21
N PHE A 338 -3.59 7.12 2.41
CA PHE A 338 -5.06 7.21 2.58
C PHE A 338 -5.69 8.30 1.71
N ARG A 339 -5.14 9.53 1.78
CA ARG A 339 -5.68 10.70 1.08
C ARG A 339 -5.56 10.56 -0.44
N GLN A 340 -4.46 9.96 -0.92
CA GLN A 340 -4.28 9.64 -2.34
C GLN A 340 -5.19 8.47 -2.78
N SER A 341 -5.44 7.46 -1.92
CA SER A 341 -6.42 6.39 -2.18
C SER A 341 -7.82 6.96 -2.39
N LEU A 342 -8.27 7.88 -1.50
CA LEU A 342 -9.54 8.60 -1.67
C LEU A 342 -9.60 9.39 -2.98
N ARG A 343 -8.53 10.10 -3.34
CA ARG A 343 -8.44 10.84 -4.61
C ARG A 343 -8.53 9.94 -5.84
N ILE A 344 -8.03 8.70 -5.78
CA ILE A 344 -8.22 7.70 -6.83
C ILE A 344 -9.67 7.21 -6.84
N ILE A 345 -10.26 6.87 -5.69
CA ILE A 345 -11.66 6.44 -5.57
C ILE A 345 -12.61 7.48 -6.19
N PHE A 346 -12.49 8.76 -5.83
CA PHE A 346 -13.29 9.83 -6.44
C PHE A 346 -13.11 9.93 -7.96
N GLN A 347 -11.92 9.66 -8.51
CA GLN A 347 -11.72 9.64 -9.96
C GLN A 347 -12.34 8.40 -10.60
N CYS A 348 -12.21 7.22 -9.99
CA CYS A 348 -12.85 6.00 -10.49
C CYS A 348 -14.37 6.14 -10.55
N LEU A 349 -15.01 6.65 -9.48
CA LEU A 349 -16.46 6.91 -9.44
C LEU A 349 -16.93 7.81 -10.60
N ASN A 350 -16.13 8.82 -10.97
CA ASN A 350 -16.43 9.73 -12.08
C ASN A 350 -16.05 9.21 -13.49
N LYS A 351 -15.23 8.14 -13.58
CA LYS A 351 -14.67 7.63 -14.85
C LYS A 351 -15.11 6.21 -15.23
N ILE A 352 -15.83 5.48 -14.36
CA ILE A 352 -16.28 4.10 -14.63
C ILE A 352 -17.14 4.04 -15.90
N PRO A 353 -16.75 3.25 -16.92
CA PRO A 353 -17.53 3.08 -18.13
C PRO A 353 -18.61 1.99 -17.96
N GLU A 354 -19.65 2.07 -18.77
CA GLU A 354 -20.55 0.95 -19.02
C GLU A 354 -19.87 -0.09 -19.92
N GLY A 355 -20.19 -1.37 -19.75
CA GLY A 355 -19.60 -2.47 -20.53
C GLY A 355 -19.58 -3.80 -19.80
N PRO A 356 -19.01 -4.86 -20.41
CA PRO A 356 -18.87 -6.16 -19.76
C PRO A 356 -17.80 -6.14 -18.67
N VAL A 357 -18.04 -6.86 -17.57
CA VAL A 357 -17.10 -7.00 -16.42
C VAL A 357 -16.15 -8.19 -16.54
N ARG A 358 -16.29 -8.95 -17.63
CA ARG A 358 -15.64 -10.24 -17.86
C ARG A 358 -15.36 -10.34 -19.35
N MET A 359 -14.22 -10.91 -19.73
CA MET A 359 -13.91 -11.21 -21.13
C MET A 359 -14.97 -12.13 -21.78
N GLU A 360 -15.19 -11.99 -23.08
CA GLU A 360 -16.25 -12.71 -23.80
C GLU A 360 -15.86 -14.13 -24.29
N ASP A 361 -14.58 -14.51 -24.30
CA ASP A 361 -14.19 -15.89 -24.66
C ASP A 361 -14.50 -16.87 -23.51
N TYR A 362 -15.57 -17.65 -23.74
CA TYR A 362 -16.07 -18.68 -22.83
C TYR A 362 -15.14 -19.89 -22.64
N LYS A 363 -13.96 -19.91 -23.25
CA LYS A 363 -12.88 -20.86 -22.91
C LYS A 363 -12.15 -20.51 -21.61
N ILE A 364 -12.23 -19.26 -21.15
CA ILE A 364 -11.56 -18.79 -19.92
C ILE A 364 -12.59 -18.25 -18.92
N SER A 365 -13.51 -17.36 -19.35
CA SER A 365 -14.59 -16.88 -18.48
C SER A 365 -15.79 -17.84 -18.53
N PRO A 366 -16.46 -18.14 -17.39
CA PRO A 366 -17.70 -18.92 -17.45
C PRO A 366 -18.87 -18.05 -17.95
N PRO A 367 -19.66 -18.52 -18.94
CA PRO A 367 -20.69 -17.74 -19.60
C PRO A 367 -21.84 -17.31 -18.67
N PRO A 368 -22.63 -16.29 -19.05
CA PRO A 368 -23.76 -15.81 -18.24
C PRO A 368 -24.86 -16.88 -18.10
N ARG A 369 -25.52 -16.89 -16.94
CA ARG A 369 -26.55 -17.90 -16.57
C ARG A 369 -27.80 -17.91 -17.44
N THR A 370 -28.02 -16.89 -18.26
CA THR A 370 -29.04 -16.87 -19.33
C THR A 370 -28.57 -17.72 -20.51
N ALA A 371 -27.47 -17.31 -21.16
CA ALA A 371 -26.88 -18.02 -22.31
C ALA A 371 -26.58 -19.50 -21.99
N MET A 372 -26.12 -19.82 -20.78
CA MET A 372 -25.88 -21.20 -20.31
C MET A 372 -27.14 -22.10 -20.30
N LYS A 373 -28.35 -21.53 -20.26
CA LYS A 373 -29.63 -22.27 -20.32
C LYS A 373 -30.20 -22.38 -21.73
N GLU A 374 -29.76 -21.52 -22.66
CA GLU A 374 -30.35 -21.34 -23.98
C GLU A 374 -29.43 -21.87 -25.10
N ASN A 375 -28.11 -21.67 -24.99
CA ASN A 375 -27.12 -22.18 -25.93
C ASN A 375 -26.38 -23.41 -25.36
N MET A 376 -26.39 -24.50 -26.13
CA MET A 376 -25.65 -25.73 -25.87
C MET A 376 -24.14 -25.51 -25.72
N GLU A 377 -23.55 -24.61 -26.51
CA GLU A 377 -22.11 -24.31 -26.44
C GLU A 377 -21.74 -23.69 -25.08
N ALA A 378 -22.55 -22.72 -24.61
CA ALA A 378 -22.35 -22.10 -23.30
C ALA A 378 -22.48 -23.13 -22.16
N LEU A 379 -23.36 -24.12 -22.29
CA LEU A 379 -23.46 -25.23 -21.34
C LEU A 379 -22.23 -26.16 -21.37
N ILE A 380 -21.70 -26.48 -22.56
CA ILE A 380 -20.46 -27.25 -22.73
C ILE A 380 -19.27 -26.51 -22.11
N HIS A 381 -19.10 -25.22 -22.42
CA HIS A 381 -18.05 -24.36 -21.87
C HIS A 381 -18.13 -24.28 -20.35
N HIS A 382 -19.32 -24.04 -19.79
CA HIS A 382 -19.54 -24.06 -18.34
C HIS A 382 -19.17 -25.41 -17.71
N PHE A 383 -19.61 -26.53 -18.31
CA PHE A 383 -19.29 -27.87 -17.80
C PHE A 383 -17.78 -28.14 -17.78
N LEU A 384 -17.07 -27.83 -18.88
CA LEU A 384 -15.62 -28.03 -18.96
C LEU A 384 -14.85 -27.13 -18.00
N LEU A 385 -15.21 -25.85 -17.88
CA LEU A 385 -14.55 -24.90 -16.97
C LEU A 385 -14.63 -25.31 -15.50
N PHE A 386 -15.78 -25.84 -15.05
CA PHE A 386 -15.97 -26.21 -13.65
C PHE A 386 -15.56 -27.65 -13.30
N THR A 387 -15.43 -28.56 -14.28
CA THR A 387 -14.95 -29.94 -14.05
C THR A 387 -13.46 -30.12 -14.30
N LYS A 388 -12.96 -29.55 -15.41
CA LYS A 388 -11.59 -29.69 -15.88
C LYS A 388 -10.79 -28.39 -15.65
N GLY A 389 -11.36 -27.24 -16.02
CA GLY A 389 -10.69 -25.94 -16.06
C GLY A 389 -10.14 -25.60 -17.44
N TYR A 390 -9.56 -24.40 -17.56
CA TYR A 390 -8.84 -23.96 -18.76
C TYR A 390 -7.37 -24.36 -18.70
N THR A 391 -6.79 -24.74 -19.84
CA THR A 391 -5.34 -24.98 -20.01
C THR A 391 -4.62 -23.66 -20.23
N VAL A 392 -3.56 -23.40 -19.47
CA VAL A 392 -2.69 -22.22 -19.67
C VAL A 392 -1.49 -22.63 -20.53
N PRO A 393 -1.08 -21.84 -21.55
CA PRO A 393 0.10 -22.14 -22.37
C PRO A 393 1.36 -22.41 -21.53
N PRO A 394 2.27 -23.30 -21.96
CA PRO A 394 3.50 -23.58 -21.23
C PRO A 394 4.43 -22.37 -21.24
N GLY A 395 4.97 -22.01 -20.07
CA GLY A 395 5.84 -20.85 -19.89
C GLY A 395 5.98 -20.42 -18.44
N ASP A 396 6.69 -19.32 -18.21
CA ASP A 396 6.92 -18.72 -16.91
C ASP A 396 6.65 -17.21 -16.92
N THR A 397 6.03 -16.70 -15.86
CA THR A 397 5.84 -15.25 -15.65
C THR A 397 6.19 -14.85 -14.23
N TYR A 398 6.77 -13.65 -14.10
CA TYR A 398 6.71 -12.87 -12.87
C TYR A 398 5.77 -11.68 -13.09
N SER A 399 4.77 -11.53 -12.22
CA SER A 399 3.97 -10.32 -12.15
C SER A 399 3.98 -9.77 -10.73
N ALA A 400 4.33 -8.50 -10.61
CA ALA A 400 4.31 -7.75 -9.37
C ALA A 400 3.23 -6.65 -9.42
N ILE A 401 2.71 -6.29 -8.24
CA ILE A 401 1.81 -5.15 -8.02
C ILE A 401 2.20 -4.41 -6.75
N GLU A 402 1.72 -3.16 -6.61
CA GLU A 402 1.87 -2.38 -5.37
C GLU A 402 0.75 -2.76 -4.38
N ALA A 403 0.98 -3.82 -3.60
CA ALA A 403 0.15 -4.11 -2.45
C ALA A 403 0.35 -3.02 -1.36
N PRO A 404 -0.57 -2.86 -0.39
CA PRO A 404 -0.44 -1.83 0.66
C PRO A 404 0.80 -2.02 1.55
N LYS A 405 1.29 -3.26 1.65
CA LYS A 405 2.54 -3.61 2.34
C LYS A 405 3.78 -3.36 1.49
N GLY A 406 3.66 -3.41 0.15
CA GLY A 406 4.75 -3.20 -0.81
C GLY A 406 4.63 -4.11 -2.03
N GLU A 407 5.76 -4.52 -2.59
CA GLU A 407 5.76 -5.36 -3.79
C GLU A 407 5.30 -6.79 -3.47
N MET A 408 4.04 -7.09 -3.82
CA MET A 408 3.56 -8.46 -3.87
C MET A 408 3.77 -9.00 -5.27
N GLY A 409 4.51 -10.10 -5.40
CA GLY A 409 4.80 -10.73 -6.68
C GLY A 409 4.43 -12.20 -6.72
N VAL A 410 3.90 -12.65 -7.86
CA VAL A 410 3.64 -14.06 -8.16
C VAL A 410 4.57 -14.48 -9.29
N TYR A 411 5.39 -15.50 -9.02
CA TYR A 411 6.13 -16.24 -10.04
C TYR A 411 5.38 -17.53 -10.35
N LEU A 412 4.83 -17.65 -11.55
CA LEU A 412 4.00 -18.77 -11.99
C LEU A 412 4.68 -19.49 -13.14
N VAL A 413 4.76 -20.82 -13.05
CA VAL A 413 5.21 -21.71 -14.12
C VAL A 413 4.06 -22.61 -14.53
N SER A 414 3.76 -22.65 -15.82
CA SER A 414 2.76 -23.50 -16.46
C SER A 414 3.44 -24.53 -17.38
N ASP A 415 2.92 -25.75 -17.39
CA ASP A 415 3.41 -26.88 -18.21
C ASP A 415 2.50 -27.19 -19.42
N GLY A 416 1.48 -26.36 -19.65
CA GLY A 416 0.42 -26.59 -20.65
C GLY A 416 -0.87 -27.18 -20.08
N THR A 417 -0.92 -27.55 -18.80
CA THR A 417 -2.11 -28.16 -18.17
C THR A 417 -3.08 -27.14 -17.56
N GLU A 418 -4.17 -27.63 -16.95
CA GLU A 418 -5.13 -26.80 -16.19
C GLU A 418 -4.64 -26.39 -14.78
N ARG A 419 -3.41 -26.75 -14.41
CA ARG A 419 -2.83 -26.53 -13.08
C ARG A 419 -1.51 -25.76 -13.19
N PRO A 420 -1.17 -24.89 -12.23
CA PRO A 420 0.16 -24.30 -12.15
C PRO A 420 1.16 -25.38 -11.76
N TYR A 421 2.16 -25.64 -12.61
CA TYR A 421 3.24 -26.58 -12.33
C TYR A 421 4.05 -26.16 -11.11
N ARG A 422 4.27 -24.84 -10.97
CA ARG A 422 4.84 -24.23 -9.77
C ARG A 422 4.27 -22.82 -9.59
N CYS A 423 3.96 -22.46 -8.34
CA CYS A 423 3.61 -21.10 -7.95
C CYS A 423 4.48 -20.69 -6.75
N LYS A 424 5.33 -19.68 -6.93
CA LYS A 424 6.15 -19.09 -5.86
C LYS A 424 5.68 -17.68 -5.58
N ILE A 425 5.39 -17.39 -4.30
CA ILE A 425 4.89 -16.09 -3.87
C ILE A 425 6.03 -15.27 -3.25
N ARG A 426 6.28 -14.08 -3.78
CA ARG A 426 7.10 -13.02 -3.19
C ARG A 426 6.17 -12.16 -2.33
N ALA A 427 6.21 -12.40 -1.01
CA ALA A 427 5.53 -11.58 -0.02
C ALA A 427 6.46 -10.44 0.45
N PRO A 428 6.01 -9.18 0.55
CA PRO A 428 6.82 -8.06 1.04
C PRO A 428 7.26 -8.25 2.50
N GLY A 429 6.37 -8.65 3.40
CA GLY A 429 6.66 -8.78 4.83
C GLY A 429 7.72 -9.84 5.16
N PHE A 430 7.93 -10.84 4.28
CA PHE A 430 9.04 -11.79 4.43
C PHE A 430 10.41 -11.13 4.21
N ALA A 431 10.51 -10.18 3.28
CA ALA A 431 11.74 -9.41 3.07
C ALA A 431 11.96 -8.39 4.19
N HIS A 432 10.89 -7.69 4.62
CA HIS A 432 10.96 -6.73 5.74
C HIS A 432 11.39 -7.40 7.05
N LEU A 433 10.83 -8.57 7.38
CA LEU A 433 11.19 -9.34 8.57
C LEU A 433 12.62 -9.92 8.49
N GLY A 434 13.11 -10.23 7.28
CA GLY A 434 14.52 -10.56 7.05
C GLY A 434 15.49 -9.41 7.37
N CYS A 435 15.02 -8.17 7.28
CA CYS A 435 15.77 -6.97 7.66
C CYS A 435 15.67 -6.62 9.16
N PHE A 436 14.80 -7.31 9.93
CA PHE A 436 14.45 -6.92 11.30
C PHE A 436 15.65 -6.85 12.26
N ASP A 437 16.55 -7.84 12.22
CA ASP A 437 17.75 -7.88 13.06
C ASP A 437 18.59 -6.59 12.92
N GLN A 438 18.76 -6.08 11.70
CA GLN A 438 19.55 -4.87 11.46
C GLN A 438 18.82 -3.58 11.85
N ILE A 439 17.49 -3.58 11.78
CA ILE A 439 16.64 -2.44 12.16
C ILE A 439 16.44 -2.38 13.68
N ALA A 440 16.52 -3.51 14.39
CA ALA A 440 16.33 -3.59 15.84
C ALA A 440 17.64 -3.49 16.67
N ARG A 441 18.81 -3.74 16.07
CA ARG A 441 20.12 -3.58 16.75
C ARG A 441 20.31 -2.15 17.28
N GLY A 442 20.78 -2.03 18.53
CA GLY A 442 20.98 -0.76 19.21
C GLY A 442 19.71 -0.06 19.71
N HIS A 443 18.53 -0.63 19.45
CA HIS A 443 17.25 -0.14 19.97
C HIS A 443 16.82 -0.88 21.25
N MET A 444 15.88 -0.29 21.98
CA MET A 444 15.35 -0.88 23.22
C MET A 444 14.30 -1.96 22.94
N LEU A 445 14.07 -2.86 23.89
CA LEU A 445 12.98 -3.86 23.81
C LEU A 445 11.59 -3.24 23.51
N ALA A 446 11.32 -2.05 24.04
CA ALA A 446 10.07 -1.33 23.77
C ALA A 446 9.99 -0.80 22.33
N ASP A 447 11.12 -0.53 21.68
CA ASP A 447 11.17 0.06 20.32
C ASP A 447 11.02 -1.01 19.24
N ALA A 448 11.47 -2.25 19.53
CA ALA A 448 11.21 -3.42 18.70
C ALA A 448 9.71 -3.61 18.38
N VAL A 449 8.82 -3.28 19.31
CA VAL A 449 7.37 -3.29 19.11
C VAL A 449 6.93 -2.27 18.04
N ALA A 450 7.44 -1.03 18.10
CA ALA A 450 7.17 -0.02 17.08
C ALA A 450 7.76 -0.41 15.71
N ILE A 451 8.94 -1.04 15.69
CA ILE A 451 9.55 -1.55 14.47
C ILE A 451 8.68 -2.64 13.83
N ILE A 452 8.19 -3.62 14.60
CA ILE A 452 7.24 -4.65 14.13
C ILE A 452 5.97 -4.00 13.54
N GLY A 453 5.38 -3.04 14.28
CA GLY A 453 4.17 -2.34 13.83
C GLY A 453 4.38 -1.54 12.53
N THR A 454 5.49 -0.82 12.37
CA THR A 454 5.74 -0.04 11.14
C THR A 454 6.12 -0.88 9.92
N MET A 455 6.56 -2.13 10.11
CA MET A 455 6.71 -3.12 9.03
C MET A 455 5.37 -3.69 8.56
N ASP A 456 4.30 -3.57 9.34
CA ASP A 456 2.94 -4.01 8.98
C ASP A 456 2.87 -5.51 8.60
N LEU A 457 3.49 -6.36 9.42
CA LEU A 457 3.67 -7.79 9.16
C LEU A 457 2.37 -8.58 9.36
N VAL A 458 1.98 -9.36 8.34
CA VAL A 458 0.91 -10.36 8.43
C VAL A 458 1.49 -11.75 8.18
N PHE A 459 1.57 -12.57 9.24
CA PHE A 459 2.26 -13.88 9.18
C PHE A 459 1.66 -14.87 8.19
N GLY A 460 0.42 -14.64 7.72
CA GLY A 460 -0.21 -15.43 6.67
C GLY A 460 0.49 -15.34 5.31
N GLU A 461 1.12 -14.20 4.97
CA GLU A 461 1.95 -14.04 3.76
C GLU A 461 3.43 -14.37 4.00
N VAL A 462 3.93 -14.19 5.22
CA VAL A 462 5.29 -14.58 5.61
C VAL A 462 5.47 -16.09 5.46
N ASP A 463 4.55 -16.88 6.03
CA ASP A 463 4.75 -18.32 6.23
C ASP A 463 4.29 -19.24 5.09
N ARG A 464 3.44 -18.78 4.15
CA ARG A 464 3.04 -19.46 2.89
C ARG A 464 2.83 -21.00 2.95
#